data_AF-A0A166Y1H4-F1
#
_entry.id   AF-A0A166Y1H4-F1
#
_cell.length_a   1.000
_cell.length_b   1.000
_cell.length_c   1.000
_cell.angle_alpha   90.00
_cell.angle_beta   90.00
_cell.angle_gamma   90.00
#
_symmetry.space_group_name_H-M   'P 1'
#
loop_
_entity.id
_entity.type
_entity.pdbx_description
1 polymer ?
#
loop_
_entity_poly.entity_id
_entity_poly.type
_entity_poly.pdbx_seq_one_letter_code
_entity_poly.pdbx_strand_id
1 'polypeptide(L)'
;MQLSLVLLAGLTAAHMEMSSPPPFRSKYNPFTTDVDYSMTSPLSSSGSNYPCKGYHTLLGTHQGQSVANWTAGNDYSISIRGSATHGGGSCQVSLSYDAGSSWTVVHSFIGGCPLTPDWRFHLPADVPTGDALFAWTWFNQIGNREMYMNCAHITINGGAGQGNKRPTIAWHSRPKIMVANVNNGCATIEGGDVLFPHPGPDVDTNSQRTIKPVGHCG
;
A
#
# COMPACT_ATOMS: atom_id res chain seq x y z
N MET A 1 -23.14 48.95 -6.90
CA MET A 1 -22.91 47.95 -5.83
C MET A 1 -22.93 46.57 -6.50
N GLN A 2 -21.77 46.01 -6.81
CA GLN A 2 -21.64 44.65 -7.36
C GLN A 2 -20.66 43.90 -6.47
N LEU A 3 -21.19 43.08 -5.57
CA LEU A 3 -20.39 42.12 -4.80
C LEU A 3 -19.92 41.03 -5.77
N SER A 4 -18.63 41.03 -6.10
CA SER A 4 -18.01 39.89 -6.78
C SER A 4 -17.77 38.80 -5.74
N LEU A 5 -18.54 37.73 -5.81
CA LEU A 5 -18.37 36.53 -4.98
C LEU A 5 -17.20 35.72 -5.57
N VAL A 6 -16.00 35.89 -5.02
CA VAL A 6 -14.86 35.03 -5.37
C VAL A 6 -15.08 33.68 -4.71
N LEU A 7 -15.55 32.70 -5.48
CA LEU A 7 -15.56 31.30 -5.06
C LEU A 7 -14.10 30.82 -5.03
N LEU A 8 -13.51 30.79 -3.84
CA LEU A 8 -12.25 30.10 -3.61
C LEU A 8 -12.55 28.59 -3.63
N ALA A 9 -12.52 27.99 -4.82
CA ALA A 9 -12.59 26.53 -4.95
C ALA A 9 -11.38 25.94 -4.21
N GLY A 10 -11.62 25.40 -3.02
CA GLY A 10 -10.59 24.69 -2.27
C GLY A 10 -10.06 23.56 -3.14
N LEU A 11 -8.75 23.58 -3.42
CA LEU A 11 -8.04 22.46 -4.01
C LEU A 11 -8.05 21.33 -2.97
N THR A 12 -9.14 20.58 -2.87
CA THR A 12 -9.13 19.33 -2.13
C THR A 12 -8.16 18.41 -2.86
N ALA A 13 -7.02 18.11 -2.22
CA ALA A 13 -6.06 17.16 -2.74
C ALA A 13 -6.76 15.80 -2.82
N ALA A 14 -7.31 15.50 -4.01
CA ALA A 14 -8.12 14.33 -4.24
C ALA A 14 -7.18 13.16 -4.54
N HIS A 15 -7.08 12.22 -3.61
CA HIS A 15 -6.20 11.05 -3.67
C HIS A 15 -6.77 9.92 -2.80
N MET A 16 -6.09 8.79 -2.72
CA MET A 16 -6.57 7.56 -2.06
C MET A 16 -5.75 7.22 -0.81
N GLU A 17 -6.41 6.73 0.24
CA GLU A 17 -5.81 6.17 1.45
C GLU A 17 -6.40 4.78 1.74
N MET A 18 -5.62 3.91 2.38
CA MET A 18 -6.11 2.70 3.00
C MET A 18 -6.92 3.07 4.26
N SER A 19 -8.16 2.61 4.35
CA SER A 19 -9.01 2.77 5.55
C SER A 19 -9.06 1.52 6.42
N SER A 20 -8.73 0.35 5.86
CA SER A 20 -8.67 -0.93 6.59
C SER A 20 -7.59 -1.85 5.99
N PRO A 21 -6.69 -2.45 6.80
CA PRO A 21 -6.46 -2.09 8.21
C PRO A 21 -6.03 -0.62 8.31
N PRO A 22 -6.48 0.14 9.32
CA PRO A 22 -6.27 1.58 9.35
C PRO A 22 -4.78 1.94 9.57
N PRO A 23 -4.16 2.74 8.68
CA PRO A 23 -2.74 3.10 8.77
C PRO A 23 -2.40 3.91 10.03
N PHE A 24 -1.10 3.98 10.38
CA PHE A 24 -0.63 4.97 11.34
C PHE A 24 -1.09 6.37 10.97
N ARG A 25 -1.52 7.15 11.96
CA ARG A 25 -2.00 8.53 11.80
C ARG A 25 -3.21 8.75 10.89
N SER A 26 -3.77 7.71 10.27
CA SER A 26 -5.02 7.85 9.53
C SER A 26 -6.16 8.19 10.48
N LYS A 27 -7.13 8.99 10.01
CA LYS A 27 -8.38 9.29 10.75
C LYS A 27 -9.20 8.04 11.09
N TYR A 28 -8.94 6.91 10.41
CA TYR A 28 -9.59 5.63 10.67
C TYR A 28 -8.91 4.82 11.78
N ASN A 29 -7.71 5.22 12.23
CA ASN A 29 -6.97 4.48 13.25
C ASN A 29 -7.42 4.92 14.65
N PRO A 30 -8.02 4.04 15.46
CA PRO A 30 -8.55 4.41 16.78
C PRO A 30 -7.46 4.77 17.80
N PHE A 31 -6.20 4.42 17.54
CA PHE A 31 -5.08 4.70 18.45
C PHE A 31 -4.38 6.02 18.13
N THR A 32 -4.66 6.64 16.98
CA THR A 32 -4.03 7.90 16.61
C THR A 32 -4.41 9.01 17.57
N THR A 33 -3.44 9.82 17.99
CA THR A 33 -3.69 11.06 18.72
C THR A 33 -3.30 12.29 17.89
N ASP A 34 -2.66 12.09 16.74
CA ASP A 34 -2.21 13.14 15.82
C ASP A 34 -2.54 12.73 14.37
N VAL A 35 -3.76 13.04 13.94
CA VAL A 35 -4.27 12.68 12.61
C VAL A 35 -3.49 13.41 11.51
N ASP A 36 -2.98 12.67 10.52
CA ASP A 36 -2.50 13.22 9.27
C ASP A 36 -3.68 13.43 8.31
N TYR A 37 -4.12 14.69 8.17
CA TYR A 37 -5.18 15.07 7.24
C TYR A 37 -4.75 14.99 5.76
N SER A 38 -3.47 14.74 5.49
CA SER A 38 -2.90 14.51 4.16
C SER A 38 -2.54 13.03 3.94
N MET A 39 -3.18 12.10 4.66
CA MET A 39 -2.92 10.66 4.54
C MET A 39 -3.11 10.14 3.11
N THR A 40 -4.08 10.71 2.38
CA THR A 40 -4.35 10.39 0.97
C THR A 40 -3.24 10.83 0.03
N SER A 41 -2.41 11.80 0.40
CA SER A 41 -1.33 12.28 -0.47
C SER A 41 -0.26 11.21 -0.71
N PRO A 42 0.41 11.21 -1.89
CA PRO A 42 1.51 10.30 -2.16
C PRO A 42 2.70 10.54 -1.22
N LEU A 43 3.69 9.66 -1.32
CA LEU A 43 5.01 9.92 -0.76
C LEU A 43 5.65 11.15 -1.43
N SER A 44 6.57 11.78 -0.71
CA SER A 44 7.42 12.83 -1.26
C SER A 44 8.22 12.28 -2.44
N SER A 45 8.25 12.99 -3.56
CA SER A 45 9.04 12.60 -4.73
C SER A 45 10.54 12.57 -4.45
N SER A 46 11.01 13.22 -3.38
CA SER A 46 12.40 13.12 -2.90
C SER A 46 12.71 11.82 -2.14
N GLY A 47 11.68 11.06 -1.76
CA GLY A 47 11.79 9.88 -0.91
C GLY A 47 11.99 10.17 0.58
N SER A 48 11.97 11.43 0.99
CA SER A 48 12.24 11.84 2.38
C SER A 48 11.29 11.28 3.45
N ASN A 49 10.12 10.80 3.05
CA ASN A 49 9.14 10.19 3.94
C ASN A 49 8.85 8.72 3.59
N TYR A 50 9.67 8.10 2.74
CA TYR A 50 9.64 6.65 2.57
C TYR A 50 10.40 5.97 3.74
N PRO A 51 9.90 4.88 4.34
CA PRO A 51 8.61 4.24 4.10
C PRO A 51 7.49 4.81 5.00
N CYS A 52 6.24 4.47 4.68
CA CYS A 52 5.07 4.72 5.54
C CYS A 52 4.81 6.19 5.89
N LYS A 53 5.20 7.13 5.01
CA LYS A 53 5.17 8.57 5.28
C LYS A 53 5.99 8.97 6.53
N GLY A 54 6.95 8.14 6.95
CA GLY A 54 7.76 8.28 8.16
C GLY A 54 7.08 7.74 9.45
N TYR A 55 5.85 7.26 9.37
CA TYR A 55 5.05 6.91 10.56
C TYR A 55 5.29 5.51 11.11
N HIS A 56 6.11 4.69 10.42
CA HIS A 56 6.59 3.41 10.95
C HIS A 56 7.36 3.58 12.28
N THR A 57 7.91 4.77 12.53
CA THR A 57 8.56 5.16 13.79
C THR A 57 7.63 5.15 15.02
N LEU A 58 6.31 5.11 14.81
CA LEU A 58 5.33 4.99 15.90
C LEU A 58 5.19 3.56 16.43
N LEU A 59 5.77 2.57 15.76
CA LEU A 59 5.76 1.18 16.22
C LEU A 59 6.31 1.08 17.66
N GLY A 60 5.60 0.35 18.52
CA GLY A 60 5.93 0.22 19.94
C GLY A 60 5.48 1.38 20.83
N THR A 61 4.85 2.41 20.27
CA THR A 61 4.21 3.50 21.04
C THR A 61 2.71 3.24 21.22
N HIS A 62 2.05 4.02 22.09
CA HIS A 62 0.60 3.96 22.24
C HIS A 62 -0.17 4.23 20.93
N GLN A 63 0.33 5.13 20.09
CA GLN A 63 -0.28 5.46 18.78
C GLN A 63 -0.03 4.37 17.72
N GLY A 64 0.94 3.49 17.95
CA GLY A 64 1.33 2.45 17.02
C GLY A 64 0.87 1.06 17.43
N GLN A 65 -0.22 0.95 18.21
CA GLN A 65 -0.82 -0.33 18.54
C GLN A 65 -1.30 -1.08 17.30
N SER A 66 -1.34 -2.41 17.40
CA SER A 66 -1.82 -3.28 16.34
C SER A 66 -3.30 -3.04 16.09
N VAL A 67 -3.68 -2.79 14.84
CA VAL A 67 -5.06 -2.44 14.44
C VAL A 67 -5.83 -3.62 13.86
N ALA A 68 -5.15 -4.75 13.61
CA ALA A 68 -5.78 -5.96 13.12
C ALA A 68 -5.04 -7.20 13.58
N ASN A 69 -5.79 -8.27 13.84
CA ASN A 69 -5.26 -9.57 14.21
C ASN A 69 -5.61 -10.58 13.10
N TRP A 70 -4.60 -11.03 12.37
CA TRP A 70 -4.73 -11.95 11.24
C TRP A 70 -4.17 -13.33 11.59
N THR A 71 -4.47 -14.32 10.76
CA THR A 71 -4.03 -15.72 10.89
C THR A 71 -3.44 -16.12 9.54
N ALA A 72 -2.22 -16.64 9.56
CA ALA A 72 -1.54 -17.12 8.37
C ALA A 72 -2.37 -18.20 7.65
N GLY A 73 -2.51 -18.09 6.32
CA GLY A 73 -3.29 -19.02 5.49
C GLY A 73 -4.77 -18.63 5.30
N ASN A 74 -5.22 -17.50 5.84
CA ASN A 74 -6.58 -17.00 5.64
C ASN A 74 -6.65 -15.93 4.54
N ASP A 75 -7.86 -15.73 4.01
CA ASP A 75 -8.16 -14.64 3.09
C ASP A 75 -8.52 -13.36 3.84
N TYR A 76 -8.01 -12.23 3.35
CA TYR A 76 -8.25 -10.90 3.89
C TYR A 76 -8.63 -9.93 2.76
N SER A 77 -9.09 -8.75 3.17
CA SER A 77 -9.34 -7.64 2.25
C SER A 77 -8.78 -6.36 2.85
N ILE A 78 -8.16 -5.55 2.01
CA ILE A 78 -7.94 -4.13 2.33
C ILE A 78 -9.11 -3.29 1.81
N SER A 79 -9.36 -2.17 2.48
CA SER A 79 -10.31 -1.16 2.03
C SER A 79 -9.56 0.14 1.71
N ILE A 80 -9.83 0.72 0.54
CA ILE A 80 -9.22 1.95 0.05
C ILE A 80 -10.32 2.99 -0.16
N ARG A 81 -10.12 4.21 0.33
CA ARG A 81 -11.09 5.32 0.28
C ARG A 81 -10.38 6.58 -0.18
N GLY A 82 -11.13 7.49 -0.80
CA GLY A 82 -10.55 8.71 -1.37
C GLY A 82 -11.46 9.31 -2.42
N SER A 83 -10.95 10.29 -3.16
CA SER A 83 -11.73 11.05 -4.14
C SER A 83 -11.13 11.11 -5.54
N ALA A 84 -9.90 10.65 -5.76
CA ALA A 84 -9.35 10.47 -7.10
C ALA A 84 -8.57 9.16 -7.22
N THR A 85 -9.09 8.26 -8.05
CA THR A 85 -8.47 6.96 -8.33
C THR A 85 -7.45 7.02 -9.47
N HIS A 86 -7.26 8.17 -10.13
CA HIS A 86 -6.29 8.36 -11.21
C HIS A 86 -6.32 7.31 -12.32
N GLY A 87 -7.53 6.87 -12.70
CA GLY A 87 -7.73 5.81 -13.70
C GLY A 87 -7.41 4.39 -13.19
N GLY A 88 -6.97 4.25 -11.95
CA GLY A 88 -6.44 3.01 -11.39
C GLY A 88 -4.91 3.02 -11.42
N GLY A 89 -4.32 1.94 -11.89
CA GLY A 89 -2.90 1.66 -11.74
C GLY A 89 -2.67 0.28 -11.16
N SER A 90 -1.48 0.07 -10.60
CA SER A 90 -1.11 -1.20 -9.97
C SER A 90 -0.69 -1.01 -8.53
N CYS A 91 -1.02 -1.99 -7.71
CA CYS A 91 -0.76 -1.99 -6.28
C CYS A 91 0.00 -3.24 -5.84
N GLN A 92 0.76 -3.12 -4.76
CA GLN A 92 1.22 -4.29 -4.00
C GLN A 92 0.80 -4.15 -2.54
N VAL A 93 0.45 -5.29 -1.94
CA VAL A 93 0.38 -5.43 -0.49
C VAL A 93 1.57 -6.23 -0.01
N SER A 94 2.13 -5.84 1.13
CA SER A 94 3.41 -6.37 1.60
C SER A 94 3.55 -6.33 3.11
N LEU A 95 4.48 -7.13 3.63
CA LEU A 95 4.80 -7.20 5.05
C LEU A 95 6.25 -6.82 5.31
N SER A 96 6.48 -6.16 6.44
CA SER A 96 7.78 -5.93 7.04
C SER A 96 7.77 -6.45 8.48
N TYR A 97 8.82 -7.19 8.83
CA TYR A 97 9.06 -7.71 10.19
C TYR A 97 10.28 -7.04 10.84
N ASP A 98 10.87 -6.04 10.18
CA ASP A 98 12.10 -5.34 10.58
C ASP A 98 11.86 -3.81 10.66
N ALA A 99 10.69 -3.46 11.22
CA ALA A 99 10.24 -2.09 11.47
C ALA A 99 10.23 -1.18 10.21
N GLY A 100 10.02 -1.76 9.03
CA GLY A 100 9.94 -1.06 7.75
C GLY A 100 11.24 -1.02 6.97
N SER A 101 12.31 -1.66 7.44
CA SER A 101 13.62 -1.67 6.76
C SER A 101 13.58 -2.48 5.45
N SER A 102 12.81 -3.56 5.41
CA SER A 102 12.55 -4.35 4.21
C SER A 102 11.09 -4.80 4.13
N TRP A 103 10.62 -5.01 2.91
CA TRP A 103 9.22 -5.34 2.62
C TRP A 103 9.15 -6.49 1.64
N THR A 104 8.39 -7.51 1.98
CA THR A 104 8.19 -8.72 1.17
C THR A 104 6.78 -8.71 0.60
N VAL A 105 6.64 -8.92 -0.71
CA VAL A 105 5.36 -8.90 -1.42
C VAL A 105 4.48 -10.07 -0.98
N VAL A 106 3.26 -9.74 -0.56
CA VAL A 106 2.20 -10.73 -0.32
C VAL A 106 1.42 -10.97 -1.60
N HIS A 107 0.93 -9.91 -2.24
CA HIS A 107 0.08 -9.98 -3.43
C HIS A 107 0.28 -8.74 -4.31
N SER A 108 0.21 -8.93 -5.64
CA SER A 108 0.26 -7.83 -6.61
C SER A 108 -1.04 -7.73 -7.39
N PHE A 109 -1.58 -6.51 -7.49
CA PHE A 109 -2.74 -6.18 -8.32
C PHE A 109 -2.26 -5.37 -9.52
N ILE A 110 -2.20 -5.97 -10.70
CA ILE A 110 -1.71 -5.35 -11.93
C ILE A 110 -2.91 -4.81 -12.71
N GLY A 111 -3.14 -3.51 -12.61
CA GLY A 111 -4.26 -2.82 -13.22
C GLY A 111 -5.52 -2.80 -12.38
N GLY A 112 -6.32 -1.76 -12.60
CA GLY A 112 -7.61 -1.55 -11.94
C GLY A 112 -7.53 -1.15 -10.46
N CYS A 113 -6.37 -1.17 -9.81
CA CYS A 113 -6.24 -0.77 -8.43
C CYS A 113 -6.02 0.75 -8.29
N PRO A 114 -6.78 1.49 -7.45
CA PRO A 114 -7.89 1.09 -6.56
C PRO A 114 -9.28 1.55 -7.06
N LEU A 115 -9.72 1.10 -8.24
CA LEU A 115 -11.03 1.47 -8.82
C LEU A 115 -12.24 0.94 -8.05
N THR A 116 -12.06 -0.13 -7.27
CA THR A 116 -13.05 -0.65 -6.33
C THR A 116 -12.64 -0.34 -4.89
N PRO A 117 -13.60 -0.24 -3.96
CA PRO A 117 -13.31 0.10 -2.58
C PRO A 117 -12.53 -0.99 -1.83
N ASP A 118 -12.70 -2.25 -2.19
CA ASP A 118 -12.17 -3.38 -1.41
C ASP A 118 -11.39 -4.35 -2.30
N TRP A 119 -10.25 -4.83 -1.81
CA TRP A 119 -9.27 -5.64 -2.54
C TRP A 119 -8.88 -6.86 -1.73
N ARG A 120 -9.27 -8.04 -2.20
CA ARG A 120 -9.03 -9.32 -1.53
C ARG A 120 -7.67 -9.89 -1.87
N PHE A 121 -7.05 -10.56 -0.91
CA PHE A 121 -5.81 -11.31 -1.10
C PHE A 121 -5.74 -12.45 -0.09
N HIS A 122 -4.92 -13.45 -0.42
CA HIS A 122 -4.62 -14.56 0.47
C HIS A 122 -3.34 -14.26 1.26
N LEU A 123 -3.37 -14.38 2.59
CA LEU A 123 -2.16 -14.28 3.41
C LEU A 123 -1.45 -15.65 3.41
N PRO A 124 -0.21 -15.77 2.91
CA PRO A 124 0.46 -17.07 2.79
C PRO A 124 0.53 -17.82 4.12
N ALA A 125 0.37 -19.14 4.07
CA ALA A 125 0.36 -19.99 5.26
C ALA A 125 1.69 -20.02 6.04
N ASP A 126 2.79 -19.66 5.41
CA ASP A 126 4.15 -19.70 5.95
C ASP A 126 4.72 -18.33 6.31
N VAL A 127 3.88 -17.27 6.34
CA VAL A 127 4.30 -15.97 6.86
C VAL A 127 4.70 -16.11 8.35
N PRO A 128 5.76 -15.42 8.81
CA PRO A 128 6.13 -15.40 10.22
C PRO A 128 5.00 -14.90 11.11
N THR A 129 4.85 -15.52 12.27
CA THR A 129 3.92 -15.07 13.32
C THR A 129 4.51 -13.91 14.12
N GLY A 130 3.65 -13.08 14.70
CA GLY A 130 4.01 -11.95 15.54
C GLY A 130 3.60 -10.62 14.93
N ASP A 131 4.18 -9.55 15.43
CA ASP A 131 3.94 -8.19 14.97
C ASP A 131 4.58 -7.96 13.59
N ALA A 132 3.81 -7.33 12.70
CA ALA A 132 4.24 -6.98 11.36
C ALA A 132 3.70 -5.61 10.96
N LEU A 133 4.48 -4.87 10.17
CA LEU A 133 3.93 -3.76 9.41
C LEU A 133 3.36 -4.29 8.11
N PHE A 134 2.11 -3.94 7.82
CA PHE A 134 1.44 -4.20 6.56
C PHE A 134 1.39 -2.91 5.74
N ALA A 135 1.81 -2.96 4.48
CA ALA A 135 1.75 -1.82 3.58
C ALA A 135 0.90 -2.09 2.35
N TRP A 136 0.04 -1.14 2.02
CA TRP A 136 -0.49 -0.95 0.68
C TRP A 136 0.38 0.07 -0.05
N THR A 137 0.83 -0.28 -1.25
CA THR A 137 1.52 0.63 -2.18
C THR A 137 0.75 0.72 -3.48
N TRP A 138 0.74 1.89 -4.11
CA TRP A 138 0.05 2.12 -5.38
C TRP A 138 0.82 3.08 -6.27
N PHE A 139 0.86 2.73 -7.56
CA PHE A 139 1.38 3.55 -8.65
C PHE A 139 0.24 3.90 -9.59
N ASN A 140 -0.13 5.18 -9.62
CA ASN A 140 -1.28 5.68 -10.35
C ASN A 140 -1.08 5.65 -11.88
N GLN A 141 -2.12 5.29 -12.62
CA GLN A 141 -2.07 5.21 -14.07
C GLN A 141 -1.95 6.60 -14.72
N ILE A 142 -2.74 7.57 -14.27
CA ILE A 142 -2.89 8.91 -14.86
C ILE A 142 -2.38 9.99 -13.90
N GLY A 143 -1.75 11.05 -14.41
CA GLY A 143 -1.30 12.21 -13.63
C GLY A 143 0.21 12.20 -13.34
N ASN A 144 0.59 12.78 -12.20
CA ASN A 144 2.00 12.78 -11.78
C ASN A 144 2.50 11.35 -11.56
N ARG A 145 3.80 11.12 -11.74
CA ARG A 145 4.41 9.82 -11.42
C ARG A 145 4.66 9.76 -9.93
N GLU A 146 3.81 9.06 -9.21
CA GLU A 146 3.76 9.06 -7.75
C GLU A 146 3.81 7.64 -7.20
N MET A 147 4.20 7.52 -5.93
CA MET A 147 4.06 6.29 -5.15
C MET A 147 3.26 6.62 -3.91
N TYR A 148 2.11 5.96 -3.77
CA TYR A 148 1.32 5.99 -2.55
C TYR A 148 1.79 4.85 -1.65
N MET A 149 1.87 5.11 -0.35
CA MET A 149 2.18 4.08 0.63
C MET A 149 1.47 4.40 1.94
N ASN A 150 0.64 3.49 2.40
CA ASN A 150 0.06 3.54 3.74
C ASN A 150 0.41 2.26 4.49
N CYS A 151 0.80 2.40 5.76
CA CYS A 151 1.22 1.28 6.59
C CYS A 151 0.42 1.19 7.87
N ALA A 152 -0.01 -0.02 8.20
CA ALA A 152 -0.68 -0.36 9.45
C ALA A 152 0.16 -1.37 10.24
N HIS A 153 0.09 -1.29 11.57
CA HIS A 153 0.60 -2.35 12.43
C HIS A 153 -0.47 -3.45 12.56
N ILE A 154 -0.10 -4.69 12.26
CA ILE A 154 -0.96 -5.86 12.43
C ILE A 154 -0.23 -6.93 13.24
N THR A 155 -0.99 -7.82 13.85
CA THR A 155 -0.46 -9.01 14.54
C THR A 155 -0.90 -10.25 13.77
N ILE A 156 0.04 -11.14 13.45
CA ILE A 156 -0.20 -12.36 12.69
C ILE A 156 -0.05 -13.58 13.59
N ASN A 157 -1.10 -14.39 13.67
CA ASN A 157 -1.11 -15.65 14.40
C ASN A 157 -0.78 -16.82 13.49
N GLY A 158 -0.26 -17.90 14.08
CA GLY A 158 -0.02 -19.15 13.36
C GLY A 158 -1.33 -19.81 12.95
N GLY A 159 -1.37 -20.33 11.72
CA GLY A 159 -2.50 -21.13 11.23
C GLY A 159 -2.56 -22.50 11.91
N ALA A 160 -3.70 -22.84 12.51
CA ALA A 160 -3.92 -24.14 13.13
C ALA A 160 -4.16 -25.23 12.05
N GLY A 161 -3.08 -25.88 11.60
CA GLY A 161 -3.04 -27.32 11.27
C GLY A 161 -4.04 -27.96 10.28
N GLN A 162 -4.97 -27.23 9.63
CA GLN A 162 -5.97 -27.83 8.75
C GLN A 162 -6.03 -27.09 7.42
N GLY A 163 -5.50 -27.70 6.35
CA GLY A 163 -5.76 -27.28 4.98
C GLY A 163 -4.85 -26.20 4.38
N ASN A 164 -3.82 -25.74 5.09
CA ASN A 164 -2.86 -24.77 4.56
C ASN A 164 -2.12 -25.35 3.34
N LYS A 165 -2.62 -25.03 2.15
CA LYS A 165 -1.87 -25.21 0.90
C LYS A 165 -0.53 -24.53 1.12
N ARG A 166 0.55 -25.32 1.10
CA ARG A 166 1.89 -24.74 1.11
C ARG A 166 1.96 -23.78 -0.07
N PRO A 167 2.41 -22.53 0.13
CA PRO A 167 2.53 -21.61 -0.97
C PRO A 167 3.52 -22.19 -1.99
N THR A 168 3.27 -21.89 -3.26
CA THR A 168 4.11 -22.35 -4.37
C THR A 168 5.54 -21.84 -4.25
N ILE A 169 5.71 -20.64 -3.67
CA ILE A 169 6.99 -20.03 -3.32
C ILE A 169 6.99 -19.75 -1.82
N ALA A 170 8.02 -20.23 -1.13
CA ALA A 170 8.22 -20.00 0.29
C ALA A 170 8.33 -18.50 0.60
N TRP A 171 7.83 -18.08 1.76
CA TRP A 171 7.81 -16.67 2.19
C TRP A 171 9.17 -15.98 2.01
N HIS A 172 10.26 -16.61 2.47
CA HIS A 172 11.62 -16.05 2.40
C HIS A 172 12.17 -15.89 0.96
N SER A 173 11.51 -16.50 -0.03
CA SER A 173 11.90 -16.46 -1.44
C SER A 173 10.99 -15.53 -2.26
N ARG A 174 9.98 -14.91 -1.63
CA ARG A 174 9.14 -13.91 -2.28
C ARG A 174 9.94 -12.63 -2.53
N PRO A 175 9.58 -11.88 -3.58
CA PRO A 175 10.33 -10.68 -3.94
C PRO A 175 10.10 -9.55 -2.94
N LYS A 176 11.04 -8.61 -2.97
CA LYS A 176 10.84 -7.30 -2.33
C LYS A 176 9.80 -6.49 -3.09
N ILE A 177 9.17 -5.55 -2.40
CA ILE A 177 8.26 -4.59 -3.07
C ILE A 177 9.01 -3.75 -4.09
N MET A 178 8.30 -3.32 -5.12
CA MET A 178 8.79 -2.29 -6.02
C MET A 178 8.71 -0.93 -5.32
N VAL A 179 9.78 -0.16 -5.40
CA VAL A 179 9.83 1.24 -4.96
C VAL A 179 10.20 2.09 -6.17
N ALA A 180 9.43 3.13 -6.45
CA ALA A 180 9.66 4.02 -7.60
C ALA A 180 9.10 5.41 -7.33
N ASN A 181 9.43 6.37 -8.18
CA ASN A 181 8.92 7.74 -8.13
C ASN A 181 9.27 8.50 -6.84
N VAL A 182 10.27 8.03 -6.10
CA VAL A 182 10.74 8.60 -4.83
C VAL A 182 12.24 8.93 -4.88
N ASN A 183 12.71 9.37 -6.04
CA ASN A 183 14.11 9.72 -6.31
C ASN A 183 15.12 8.58 -6.02
N ASN A 184 14.71 7.33 -6.25
CA ASN A 184 15.54 6.14 -6.04
C ASN A 184 16.12 5.56 -7.34
N GLY A 185 16.06 6.31 -8.45
CA GLY A 185 16.51 5.84 -9.77
C GLY A 185 15.55 4.88 -10.48
N CYS A 186 14.35 4.64 -9.94
CA CYS A 186 13.27 3.92 -10.63
C CYS A 186 12.08 4.86 -10.87
N ALA A 187 11.52 4.81 -12.09
CA ALA A 187 10.37 5.61 -12.48
C ALA A 187 9.31 4.79 -13.21
N THR A 188 8.04 5.09 -12.92
CA THR A 188 6.90 4.60 -13.70
C THR A 188 6.62 5.53 -14.88
N ILE A 189 5.89 5.02 -15.88
CA ILE A 189 5.48 5.78 -17.07
C ILE A 189 3.97 6.03 -17.00
N GLU A 190 3.53 7.22 -17.39
CA GLU A 190 2.12 7.59 -17.44
C GLU A 190 1.34 6.83 -18.53
N GLY A 191 0.05 6.59 -18.28
CA GLY A 191 -0.88 6.10 -19.30
C GLY A 191 -0.98 4.58 -19.39
N GLY A 192 -0.36 3.85 -18.45
CA GLY A 192 -0.52 2.41 -18.32
C GLY A 192 -0.28 1.93 -16.90
N ASP A 193 -0.76 0.72 -16.63
CA ASP A 193 -0.60 0.07 -15.34
C ASP A 193 0.83 -0.48 -15.22
N VAL A 194 1.52 -0.21 -14.12
CA VAL A 194 2.90 -0.69 -13.99
C VAL A 194 2.95 -2.21 -13.93
N LEU A 195 3.72 -2.81 -14.85
CA LEU A 195 4.08 -4.23 -14.78
C LEU A 195 5.25 -4.38 -13.82
N PHE A 196 4.98 -4.84 -12.59
CA PHE A 196 6.03 -5.09 -11.61
C PHE A 196 7.09 -6.05 -12.17
N PRO A 197 8.40 -5.72 -12.07
CA PRO A 197 9.46 -6.63 -12.49
C PRO A 197 9.43 -7.96 -11.74
N HIS A 198 9.04 -7.91 -10.46
CA HIS A 198 8.92 -9.06 -9.58
C HIS A 198 7.57 -9.04 -8.83
N PRO A 199 6.48 -9.51 -9.46
CA PRO A 199 5.14 -9.41 -8.88
C PRO A 199 4.88 -10.43 -7.76
N GLY A 200 5.74 -11.44 -7.60
CA GLY A 200 5.54 -12.56 -6.69
C GLY A 200 4.61 -13.64 -7.27
N PRO A 201 4.30 -14.69 -6.49
CA PRO A 201 3.50 -15.83 -6.95
C PRO A 201 1.99 -15.56 -6.98
N ASP A 202 1.50 -14.59 -6.20
CA ASP A 202 0.08 -14.27 -6.07
C ASP A 202 -0.21 -12.93 -6.77
N VAL A 203 -0.91 -13.01 -7.90
CA VAL A 203 -1.10 -11.88 -8.82
C VAL A 203 -2.50 -11.90 -9.41
N ASP A 204 -3.21 -10.78 -9.28
CA ASP A 204 -4.41 -10.50 -10.07
C ASP A 204 -4.06 -9.52 -11.20
N THR A 205 -4.54 -9.80 -12.41
CA THR A 205 -4.32 -8.92 -13.56
C THR A 205 -5.66 -8.44 -14.10
N ASN A 206 -5.87 -7.12 -14.05
CA ASN A 206 -7.00 -6.43 -14.64
C ASN A 206 -6.51 -5.15 -15.34
N SER A 207 -5.64 -5.33 -16.34
CA SER A 207 -5.06 -4.25 -17.13
C SER A 207 -5.36 -4.42 -18.61
N GLN A 208 -5.69 -3.30 -19.27
CA GLN A 208 -5.78 -3.23 -20.74
C GLN A 208 -4.48 -2.74 -21.39
N ARG A 209 -3.56 -2.18 -20.58
CA ARG A 209 -2.26 -1.67 -21.05
C ARG A 209 -1.29 -1.64 -19.88
N THR A 210 -0.41 -2.63 -19.84
CA THR A 210 0.69 -2.65 -18.89
C THR A 210 1.94 -1.97 -19.45
N ILE A 211 2.69 -1.26 -18.61
CA ILE A 211 3.97 -0.65 -18.97
C ILE A 211 5.03 -1.05 -17.95
N LYS A 212 6.21 -1.50 -18.41
CA LYS A 212 7.34 -1.78 -17.52
C LYS A 212 7.91 -0.46 -16.98
N PRO A 213 8.31 -0.40 -15.70
CA PRO A 213 9.00 0.77 -15.19
C PRO A 213 10.41 0.89 -15.81
N VAL A 214 11.01 2.08 -15.70
CA VAL A 214 12.33 2.39 -16.27
C VAL A 214 13.32 2.78 -15.19
N GLY A 215 14.60 2.47 -15.41
CA GLY A 215 15.67 2.68 -14.44
C GLY A 215 15.92 1.43 -13.56
N HIS A 216 16.36 1.66 -12.32
CA HIS A 216 16.78 0.61 -11.38
C HIS A 216 15.61 0.15 -10.50
N CYS A 217 14.73 -0.70 -11.03
CA CYS A 217 13.42 -1.03 -10.45
C CYS A 217 13.30 -2.39 -9.76
N GLY A 218 14.43 -3.05 -9.49
CA GLY A 218 14.49 -4.43 -9.01
C GLY A 218 15.61 -5.19 -9.68
#